data_AF-A0A0P9SPD7-F1
#
_entry.id   AF-A0A0P9SPD7-F1
#
_cell.length_a   1.000
_cell.length_b   1.000
_cell.length_c   1.000
_cell.angle_alpha   90.00
_cell.angle_beta   90.00
_cell.angle_gamma   90.00
#
_symmetry.space_group_name_H-M   'P 1'
#
loop_
_entity.id
_entity.type
_entity.pdbx_description
1 polymer ?
#
loop_
_entity_poly.entity_id
_entity_poly.type
_entity_poly.pdbx_seq_one_letter_code
_entity_poly.pdbx_strand_id
1 'polypeptide(L)' 'MIEARGGMGNLSKNTGLARPNLYRSIAAGGDPKLSTILKVLQALGVGMSKVVSHRADMGSQSPDQ' A
#
# COMPACT_ATOMS: atom_id res chain seq x y z
N MET A 1 2.33 6.19 13.75
CA MET A 1 3.21 6.79 12.72
C MET A 1 2.49 7.74 11.74
N ILE A 2 1.14 7.77 11.62
CA ILE A 2 0.44 8.77 10.77
C ILE A 2 0.33 10.16 11.45
N GLU A 3 0.34 10.20 12.78
CA GLU A 3 0.21 11.45 13.56
C GLU A 3 1.40 12.40 13.38
N ALA A 4 2.60 11.86 13.13
CA ALA A 4 3.83 12.65 13.01
C ALA A 4 3.96 13.45 11.70
N ARG A 5 3.08 13.24 10.70
CA ARG A 5 3.12 13.92 9.38
C ARG A 5 1.86 14.76 9.10
N GLY A 6 1.22 15.29 10.14
CA GLY A 6 0.01 16.12 10.02
C GLY A 6 -1.32 15.36 10.18
N GLY A 7 -1.26 14.08 10.55
CA GLY A 7 -2.42 13.26 10.87
C GLY A 7 -3.34 12.97 9.69
N MET A 8 -4.43 12.25 9.99
CA MET A 8 -5.40 11.79 8.99
C MET A 8 -6.26 12.94 8.40
N GLY A 9 -6.34 14.08 9.10
CA GLY A 9 -7.00 15.28 8.59
C GLY A 9 -6.27 15.91 7.41
N ASN A 10 -4.94 16.02 7.48
CA ASN A 10 -4.14 16.52 6.36
C ASN A 10 -4.09 15.50 5.22
N LEU A 11 -4.05 14.20 5.54
CA LEU A 11 -4.12 13.15 4.52
C LEU A 11 -5.43 13.23 3.71
N SER A 12 -6.58 13.46 4.38
CA SER A 12 -7.86 13.67 3.70
C SER A 12 -7.84 14.87 2.75
N LYS A 13 -7.26 16.00 3.17
CA LYS A 13 -7.10 17.19 2.31
C LYS A 13 -6.21 16.91 1.10
N ASN A 14 -5.05 16.31 1.33
CA ASN A 14 -4.05 16.06 0.29
C ASN A 14 -4.49 14.99 -0.72
N THR A 15 -5.31 14.03 -0.30
CA THR A 15 -5.87 12.98 -1.17
C THR A 15 -7.17 13.38 -1.86
N GLY A 16 -7.83 14.46 -1.41
CA GLY A 16 -9.18 14.84 -1.82
C GLY A 16 -10.27 13.85 -1.39
N LEU A 17 -9.96 12.94 -0.46
CA LEU A 17 -10.91 11.95 0.05
C LEU A 17 -11.60 12.50 1.29
N ALA A 18 -12.92 12.37 1.37
CA ALA A 18 -13.65 12.67 2.60
C ALA A 18 -13.13 11.81 3.76
N ARG A 19 -12.91 12.41 4.94
CA ARG A 19 -12.34 11.73 6.12
C ARG A 19 -13.00 10.38 6.42
N PRO A 20 -14.35 10.23 6.45
CA PRO A 20 -14.97 8.93 6.73
C PRO A 20 -14.66 7.87 5.67
N ASN A 21 -14.59 8.26 4.39
CA ASN A 21 -14.24 7.34 3.31
C ASN A 21 -12.78 6.93 3.39
N LEU A 22 -11.87 7.89 3.65
CA LEU A 22 -10.47 7.57 3.88
C LEU A 22 -10.29 6.58 5.04
N TYR A 23 -10.95 6.80 6.17
CA TYR A 23 -10.86 5.88 7.31
C TYR A 23 -11.40 4.49 6.97
N ARG A 24 -12.59 4.39 6.38
CA ARG A 24 -13.18 3.09 6.03
C ARG A 24 -12.35 2.32 5.00
N SER A 25 -11.80 3.01 4.01
CA SER A 25 -11.02 2.37 2.95
C SER A 25 -9.66 1.87 3.44
N ILE A 26 -9.04 2.51 4.43
CA ILE A 26 -7.67 2.18 4.90
C ILE A 26 -7.69 1.40 6.23
N ALA A 27 -8.85 1.28 6.88
CA ALA A 27 -9.00 0.46 8.08
C ALA A 27 -8.74 -1.03 7.79
N ALA A 28 -8.45 -1.79 8.85
CA ALA A 28 -8.37 -3.24 8.76
C ALA A 28 -9.70 -3.81 8.21
N GLY A 29 -9.61 -4.67 7.18
CA GLY A 29 -10.77 -5.22 6.48
C GLY A 29 -11.46 -4.24 5.52
N GLY A 30 -10.91 -3.05 5.30
CA GLY A 30 -11.35 -2.14 4.24
C GLY A 30 -11.03 -2.70 2.85
N ASP A 31 -11.82 -2.27 1.86
CA ASP A 31 -11.62 -2.62 0.44
C ASP A 31 -11.32 -1.35 -0.38
N PRO A 32 -10.09 -0.82 -0.29
CA PRO A 32 -9.69 0.35 -1.04
C PRO A 32 -9.51 -0.01 -2.52
N LYS A 33 -10.13 0.75 -3.41
CA LYS A 33 -9.76 0.71 -4.83
C LYS A 33 -8.27 1.03 -5.00
N LEU A 34 -7.64 0.49 -6.04
CA LEU A 34 -6.24 0.80 -6.37
C LEU A 34 -5.98 2.32 -6.47
N SER A 35 -6.93 3.08 -7.02
CA SER A 35 -6.83 4.54 -7.09
C SER A 35 -6.79 5.22 -5.71
N THR A 36 -7.48 4.68 -4.71
CA THR A 36 -7.43 5.15 -3.33
C THR A 36 -6.05 4.90 -2.72
N ILE A 37 -5.51 3.69 -2.91
CA ILE A 37 -4.15 3.34 -2.47
C ILE A 37 -3.14 4.31 -3.09
N LEU A 38 -3.20 4.52 -4.41
CA LEU A 38 -2.27 5.39 -5.13
C LEU A 38 -2.31 6.84 -4.61
N LYS A 39 -3.50 7.41 -4.41
CA LYS A 39 -3.65 8.76 -3.85
C LYS A 39 -3.03 8.89 -2.47
N VAL A 40 -3.26 7.90 -1.60
CA VAL A 40 -2.71 7.89 -0.24
C VAL A 40 -1.19 7.83 -0.29
N LEU A 41 -0.62 6.95 -1.10
CA LEU A 41 0.84 6.82 -1.22
C LEU A 41 1.47 8.10 -1.78
N GLN A 42 0.87 8.72 -2.79
CA GLN A 42 1.30 10.02 -3.31
C GLN A 42 1.27 11.11 -2.23
N ALA A 43 0.19 11.21 -1.46
CA ALA A 43 0.06 12.18 -0.39
C ALA A 43 1.05 11.96 0.77
N LEU A 44 1.55 10.73 0.92
CA LEU A 44 2.61 10.38 1.88
C LEU A 44 4.02 10.51 1.30
N GLY A 45 4.16 10.81 0.00
CA GLY A 45 5.46 10.88 -0.69
C GLY A 45 6.11 9.50 -0.89
N VAL A 46 5.32 8.43 -0.92
CA VAL A 46 5.80 7.05 -1.09
C VAL A 46 5.63 6.62 -2.55
N GLY A 47 6.73 6.22 -3.18
CA GLY A 47 6.72 5.57 -4.48
C GLY A 47 6.46 4.07 -4.37
N MET A 48 5.86 3.48 -5.41
CA MET A 48 5.79 2.02 -5.56
C MET A 48 6.58 1.57 -6.77
N SER A 49 7.23 0.42 -6.64
CA SER A 49 7.83 -0.30 -7.75
C SER A 49 7.29 -1.73 -7.77
N LYS A 50 7.21 -2.33 -8.96
CA LYS A 50 6.91 -3.76 -9.08
C LYS A 50 8.08 -4.55 -8.48
N VAL A 51 7.80 -5.44 -7.54
CA VAL A 51 8.77 -6.43 -7.06
C VAL A 51 8.42 -7.75 -7.71
N VAL A 52 9.19 -8.15 -8.72
CA VAL A 52 9.03 -9.47 -9.34
C VAL A 52 9.70 -10.48 -8.40
N SER A 53 8.89 -11.22 -7.64
CA SER A 53 9.39 -12.37 -6.90
C SER A 53 9.37 -13.58 -7.83
N HIS A 54 10.53 -13.90 -8.42
CA HIS A 54 10.73 -15.26 -8.91
C HIS A 54 10.88 -16.14 -7.67
N ARG A 55 9.82 -16.87 -7.29
CA ARG A 55 9.97 -18.04 -6.44
C ARG A 55 10.83 -18.98 -7.26
N ALA A 56 12.14 -18.99 -6.99
CA ALA A 56 13.05 -19.94 -7.61
C ALA A 56 12.47 -21.32 -7.34
N ASP A 57 12.07 -21.98 -8.42
CA ASP A 57 11.80 -23.40 -8.44
C ASP A 57 13.09 -24.06 -7.97
N MET A 58 13.17 -24.40 -6.67
CA MET A 58 14.13 -25.37 -6.20
C MET A 58 13.65 -26.73 -6.68
N GLY A 59 13.85 -26.97 -7.97
CA GLY A 59 13.93 -28.30 -8.52
C GLY A 59 15.11 -29.00 -7.87
N SER A 60 14.79 -30.01 -7.07
CA SER A 60 15.69 -31.04 -6.57
C SER A 60 16.48 -31.65 -7.72
N GLN A 61 17.66 -31.12 -8.03
CA GLN A 61 18.65 -31.82 -8.82
C GLN A 61 19.47 -32.67 -7.84
N SER A 62 18.98 -33.89 -7.57
CA SER A 62 19.83 -34.95 -7.07
C SER A 62 20.81 -35.31 -8.20
N PRO A 63 22.13 -35.14 -8.02
CA PRO A 63 23.08 -35.74 -8.94
C PRO A 63 23.02 -37.25 -8.71
N ASP A 64 22.94 -38.02 -9.79
CA ASP A 64 23.14 -39.46 -9.81
C ASP A 64 24.33 -39.85 -8.89
N GLN A 65 24.04 -40.70 -7.91
CA GLN A 65 25.00 -41.60 -7.27
C GLN A 65 24.45 -43.02 -7.40
#